data_AF-A0A0H2S295-F1
#
_entry.id   AF-A0A0H2S295-F1
#
_cell.length_a   1.000
_cell.length_b   1.000
_cell.length_c   1.000
_cell.angle_alpha   90.00
_cell.angle_beta   90.00
_cell.angle_gamma   90.00
#
_symmetry.space_group_name_H-M   'P 1'
#
loop_
_entity.id
_entity.type
_entity.pdbx_description
1 polymer ?
#
loop_
_entity_poly.entity_id
_entity_poly.type
_entity_poly.pdbx_seq_one_letter_code
_entity_poly.pdbx_strand_id
1 'polypeptide(L)'
;MSEPLPSANEGKTPLNYKEHFKGKHVVTKFIDPCEGAAKASMSCLNKHDYKKERCTEFFAAYRECKKTWMDQRKDDRRNGKDASIDVQYENNTKPRNET
;
A
#
# COMPACT_ATOMS: atom_id res chain seq x y z
N MET A 1 -10.55 1.76 -26.63
CA MET A 1 -11.00 0.48 -26.07
C MET A 1 -11.00 0.64 -24.56
N SER A 2 -12.14 0.51 -23.91
CA SER A 2 -12.28 0.64 -22.46
C SER A 2 -11.55 -0.54 -21.81
N GLU A 3 -10.46 -0.31 -21.07
CA GLU A 3 -9.81 -1.38 -20.31
C GLU A 3 -10.86 -2.07 -19.42
N PRO A 4 -10.87 -3.41 -19.36
CA PRO A 4 -11.74 -4.14 -18.44
C PRO A 4 -11.46 -3.67 -17.01
N LEU A 5 -12.50 -3.58 -16.17
CA LEU A 5 -12.28 -3.30 -14.75
C LEU A 5 -11.38 -4.42 -14.17
N PRO A 6 -10.39 -4.08 -13.33
CA PRO A 6 -9.75 -5.10 -12.52
C PRO A 6 -10.83 -5.79 -11.70
N SER A 7 -10.71 -7.10 -11.55
CA SER A 7 -11.63 -7.89 -10.73
C SER A 7 -11.61 -7.34 -9.30
N ALA A 8 -12.76 -7.27 -8.63
CA ALA A 8 -12.82 -6.83 -7.24
C ALA A 8 -11.99 -7.72 -6.28
N ASN A 9 -11.56 -8.89 -6.75
CA ASN A 9 -10.67 -9.80 -6.04
C ASN A 9 -9.18 -9.53 -6.31
N GLU A 10 -8.82 -8.83 -7.39
CA GLU A 10 -7.46 -8.39 -7.71
C GLU A 10 -7.05 -7.27 -6.75
N GLY A 11 -6.58 -7.66 -5.56
CA GLY A 11 -6.22 -6.76 -4.46
C GLY A 11 -6.73 -7.20 -3.09
N LYS A 12 -7.54 -8.27 -2.99
CA LYS A 12 -7.98 -8.86 -1.71
C LYS A 12 -6.89 -9.61 -0.98
N THR A 13 -6.02 -10.31 -1.71
CA THR A 13 -4.82 -10.94 -1.16
C THR A 13 -3.64 -9.97 -1.31
N PRO A 14 -3.31 -9.18 -0.28
CA PRO A 14 -2.09 -8.39 -0.34
C PRO A 14 -0.90 -9.34 -0.45
N LEU A 15 0.00 -9.06 -1.41
CA LEU A 15 1.38 -9.51 -1.32
C LEU A 15 1.89 -9.15 0.08
N ASN A 16 2.77 -9.96 0.66
CA ASN A 16 3.37 -9.65 1.95
C ASN A 16 3.86 -8.21 1.89
N TYR A 17 3.37 -7.30 2.76
CA TYR A 17 3.62 -5.86 2.55
C TYR A 17 5.12 -5.54 2.46
N LYS A 18 5.99 -6.38 3.04
CA LYS A 18 7.46 -6.25 2.94
C LYS A 18 7.92 -6.34 1.49
N GLU A 19 7.28 -7.14 0.65
CA GLU A 19 7.50 -7.20 -0.80
C GLU A 19 7.04 -5.92 -1.50
N HIS A 20 5.91 -5.34 -1.09
CA HIS A 20 5.42 -4.09 -1.63
C HIS A 20 6.37 -2.91 -1.37
N PHE A 21 7.16 -2.99 -0.31
CA PHE A 21 8.22 -2.04 0.02
C PHE A 21 9.64 -2.50 -0.38
N LYS A 22 9.79 -3.72 -0.93
CA LYS A 22 11.10 -4.25 -1.32
C LYS A 22 11.65 -3.43 -2.48
N GLY A 23 12.79 -2.79 -2.27
CA GLY A 23 13.41 -1.89 -3.24
C GLY A 23 12.83 -0.46 -3.26
N LYS A 24 11.81 -0.15 -2.44
CA LYS A 24 11.39 1.25 -2.22
C LYS A 24 12.39 1.90 -1.26
N HIS A 25 13.19 2.84 -1.79
CA HIS A 25 14.27 3.51 -1.06
C HIS A 25 13.77 4.40 0.09
N VAL A 26 12.49 4.80 0.06
CA VAL A 26 11.88 5.63 1.10
C VAL A 26 10.53 5.05 1.48
N VAL A 27 10.34 4.77 2.76
CA VAL A 27 9.03 4.41 3.30
C VAL A 27 8.59 5.50 4.27
N THR A 28 7.76 6.40 3.76
CA THR A 28 7.22 7.52 4.54
C THR A 28 5.81 7.21 5.03
N LYS A 29 5.34 8.01 5.99
CA LYS A 29 3.94 8.03 6.45
C LYS A 29 2.90 8.33 5.36
N PHE A 30 3.34 8.76 4.18
CA PHE A 30 2.45 9.12 3.06
C PHE A 30 2.28 7.99 2.05
N ILE A 31 3.00 6.87 2.20
CA ILE A 31 2.90 5.75 1.27
C ILE A 31 1.75 4.84 1.71
N ASP A 32 0.82 4.63 0.78
CA ASP A 32 -0.26 3.67 0.96
C ASP A 32 0.21 2.25 0.57
N PRO A 33 0.26 1.29 1.51
CA PRO A 33 0.56 -0.11 1.19
C PRO A 33 -0.52 -0.77 0.31
N CYS A 34 -1.69 -0.15 0.18
CA CYS A 34 -2.85 -0.66 -0.53
C CYS A 34 -3.14 0.12 -1.82
N GLU A 35 -2.11 0.75 -2.41
CA GLU A 35 -2.22 1.60 -3.60
C GLU A 35 -2.96 0.92 -4.77
N GLY A 36 -2.74 -0.38 -4.99
CA GLY A 36 -3.45 -1.17 -6.01
C GLY A 36 -4.97 -1.22 -5.78
N ALA A 37 -5.39 -1.54 -4.56
CA ALA A 37 -6.80 -1.55 -4.18
C ALA A 37 -7.43 -0.15 -4.23
N ALA A 38 -6.67 0.90 -3.86
CA ALA A 38 -7.11 2.28 -3.97
C ALA A 38 -7.37 2.66 -5.44
N LYS A 39 -6.43 2.37 -6.35
CA LYS A 39 -6.59 2.60 -7.79
C LYS A 39 -7.77 1.83 -8.37
N ALA A 40 -7.96 0.56 -7.98
CA ALA A 40 -9.09 -0.25 -8.42
C ALA A 40 -10.44 0.36 -7.98
N SER A 41 -10.55 0.79 -6.72
CA SER A 41 -11.77 1.43 -6.21
C SER A 41 -12.08 2.75 -6.93
N MET A 42 -11.06 3.56 -7.25
CA MET A 42 -11.22 4.79 -8.02
C MET A 42 -11.62 4.51 -9.48
N SER A 43 -11.05 3.48 -10.10
CA SER A 43 -11.44 3.03 -11.44
C SER A 43 -12.91 2.61 -11.50
N CYS A 44 -13.39 1.89 -10.48
CA CYS A 44 -14.81 1.55 -10.36
C CYS A 44 -15.69 2.81 -10.25
N LEU A 45 -15.32 3.77 -9.39
CA LEU A 45 -16.08 5.02 -9.25
C LEU A 45 -16.14 5.80 -10.56
N ASN A 46 -15.02 5.90 -11.30
CA ASN A 46 -14.96 6.58 -12.58
C ASN A 46 -15.89 5.98 -13.63
N LYS A 47 -16.15 4.66 -13.59
CA LYS A 47 -17.04 3.97 -14.54
C LYS A 47 -18.52 4.00 -14.14
N HIS A 48 -18.82 4.26 -12.88
CA HIS A 48 -20.18 4.19 -12.34
C HIS A 48 -20.70 5.54 -11.84
N ASP A 49 -20.24 6.65 -12.42
CA ASP A 49 -20.65 8.01 -12.02
C ASP A 49 -20.48 8.26 -10.51
N TYR A 50 -19.40 7.73 -9.92
CA TYR A 50 -19.12 7.83 -8.49
C TYR A 50 -20.19 7.22 -7.57
N LYS A 51 -21.01 6.28 -8.07
CA LYS A 51 -21.96 5.51 -7.27
C LYS A 51 -21.25 4.48 -6.39
N LYS A 52 -21.02 4.84 -5.13
CA LYS A 52 -20.31 4.02 -4.13
C LYS A 52 -20.91 2.63 -3.94
N GLU A 53 -22.24 2.51 -4.05
CA GLU A 53 -22.96 1.24 -3.87
C GLU A 53 -22.54 0.16 -4.88
N ARG A 54 -22.11 0.56 -6.08
CA ARG A 54 -21.62 -0.35 -7.13
C ARG A 54 -20.19 -0.82 -6.89
N CYS A 55 -19.45 -0.14 -6.01
CA CYS A 55 -18.02 -0.34 -5.79
C CYS A 55 -17.71 -0.87 -4.37
N THR A 56 -18.71 -1.36 -3.64
CA THR A 56 -18.58 -1.84 -2.25
C THR A 56 -17.52 -2.93 -2.10
N GLU A 57 -17.41 -3.83 -3.07
CA GLU A 57 -16.41 -4.92 -3.07
C GLU A 57 -14.97 -4.40 -3.17
N PHE A 58 -14.73 -3.36 -4.00
CA PHE A 58 -13.41 -2.72 -4.09
C PHE A 58 -13.04 -1.99 -2.80
N PHE A 59 -14.01 -1.36 -2.14
CA PHE A 59 -13.78 -0.76 -0.83
C PHE A 59 -13.57 -1.81 0.27
N ALA A 60 -14.22 -2.97 0.17
CA ALA A 60 -13.97 -4.09 1.09
C ALA A 60 -12.53 -4.60 0.94
N ALA A 61 -12.05 -4.78 -0.29
CA ALA A 61 -10.66 -5.16 -0.57
C ALA A 61 -9.65 -4.15 0.00
N TYR A 62 -9.89 -2.85 -0.15
CA TYR A 62 -9.03 -1.82 0.45
C TYR A 62 -8.99 -1.89 1.99
N ARG A 63 -10.15 -2.09 2.64
CA ARG A 63 -10.22 -2.23 4.10
C ARG A 63 -9.51 -3.50 4.59
N GLU A 64 -9.65 -4.60 3.87
CA GLU A 64 -9.00 -5.88 4.16
C GLU A 64 -7.47 -5.76 4.05
N CYS A 65 -6.97 -5.18 2.96
CA CYS A 65 -5.55 -4.90 2.79
C CYS A 65 -4.98 -4.06 3.96
N LYS A 66 -5.67 -2.98 4.33
CA LYS A 66 -5.26 -2.12 5.45
C LYS A 66 -5.28 -2.85 6.78
N LYS A 67 -6.27 -3.71 7.01
CA LYS A 67 -6.37 -4.54 8.22
C LYS A 67 -5.19 -5.49 8.32
N THR A 68 -4.93 -6.27 7.27
CA THR A 68 -3.80 -7.22 7.21
C THR A 68 -2.46 -6.53 7.43
N TRP A 69 -2.27 -5.34 6.85
CA TRP A 69 -1.06 -4.54 7.07
C TRP A 69 -0.89 -4.12 8.54
N MET A 70 -1.96 -3.62 9.17
CA MET A 70 -1.92 -3.20 10.58
C MET A 70 -1.68 -4.38 11.52
N ASP A 71 -2.28 -5.54 11.22
CA ASP A 71 -2.10 -6.77 11.98
C ASP A 71 -0.66 -7.28 11.88
N GLN A 72 -0.11 -7.36 10.66
CA GLN A 72 1.27 -7.79 10.47
C GLN A 72 2.29 -6.78 11.07
N ARG A 73 2.00 -5.47 11.10
CA ARG A 73 2.82 -4.49 11.86
C ARG A 73 2.75 -4.70 13.37
N LYS A 74 1.56 -5.05 13.89
CA LYS A 74 1.38 -5.37 15.31
C LYS A 74 2.16 -6.64 15.67
N ASP A 75 2.12 -7.64 14.80
CA ASP A 75 2.84 -8.90 14.99
C ASP A 75 4.36 -8.74 14.86
N ASP A 76 4.84 -7.94 13.90
CA ASP A 76 6.27 -7.61 13.80
C ASP A 76 6.75 -6.92 15.09
N ARG A 77 5.98 -5.95 15.62
CA ARG A 77 6.28 -5.31 16.92
C ARG A 77 6.28 -6.28 18.09
N ARG A 78 5.35 -7.24 18.13
CA ARG A 78 5.29 -8.29 19.17
C ARG A 78 6.50 -9.22 19.11
N ASN A 79 6.99 -9.50 17.91
CA ASN A 79 8.12 -10.38 17.68
C ASN A 79 9.48 -9.66 17.77
N GLY A 80 9.52 -8.39 18.19
CA GLY A 80 10.75 -7.60 18.27
C GLY A 80 11.42 -7.34 16.92
N LYS A 81 10.72 -7.59 15.80
CA LYS A 81 11.17 -7.18 14.47
C LYS A 81 10.87 -5.69 14.38
N ASP A 82 11.92 -4.89 14.17
CA ASP A 82 11.75 -3.44 14.08
C ASP A 82 10.63 -3.10 13.06
N ALA A 83 9.66 -2.32 13.53
CA ALA A 83 8.54 -1.84 12.72
C ALA A 83 8.90 -0.58 11.93
N SER A 84 10.15 -0.09 12.08
CA SER A 84 10.81 0.70 11.07
C SER A 84 10.95 -0.22 9.85
N ILE A 85 10.15 0.05 8.83
CA ILE A 85 10.60 -0.34 7.51
C ILE A 85 11.84 0.51 7.32
N ASP A 86 13.02 -0.13 7.30
CA ASP A 86 14.32 0.52 7.34
C ASP A 86 14.29 1.81 6.54
N VAL A 87 14.34 2.90 7.29
CA VAL A 87 14.55 4.25 6.78
C VAL A 87 15.96 4.24 6.22
N GLN A 88 16.14 3.82 4.97
CA GLN A 88 17.29 4.22 4.15
C GLN A 88 17.13 5.70 3.75
N TYR A 89 16.83 6.56 4.72
CA TYR A 89 16.99 8.01 4.65
C TYR A 89 18.27 8.41 5.38
N GLU A 90 19.31 7.59 5.27
CA GLU A 90 20.63 7.86 5.86
C GLU A 90 21.77 7.80 4.82
N ASN A 91 21.46 7.95 3.53
CA ASN A 91 22.49 8.04 2.47
C ASN A 91 22.34 9.26 1.54
N ASN A 92 21.60 10.30 1.96
CA ASN A 92 21.69 11.63 1.36
C ASN A 92 22.55 12.61 2.20
N THR A 93 23.43 12.09 3.05
CA THR A 93 24.63 12.84 3.45
C THR A 93 25.62 12.78 2.30
N LYS A 94 25.50 13.77 1.41
CA LYS A 94 26.55 14.18 0.47
C LYS A 94 27.92 14.09 1.15
N PRO A 95 28.94 13.41 0.59
CA PRO A 95 30.27 13.46 1.16
C PRO A 95 30.88 14.87 0.97
N ARG A 96 31.49 15.34 2.06
CA ARG A 96 32.67 16.21 2.16
C ARG A 96 32.55 17.66 1.63
N ASN A 97 32.57 18.60 2.56
CA ASN A 97 33.65 19.59 2.60
C ASN A 97 34.05 19.88 4.05
N GLU A 98 35.11 19.19 4.50
CA GLU A 98 36.00 19.73 5.52
C GLU A 98 36.63 21.01 4.94
N THR A 99 36.54 22.10 5.67
CA THR A 99 37.42 23.28 5.53
C THR A 99 37.81 23.71 6.93
#